data_AF-Q2SH49-F1
#
_entry.id   AF-Q2SH49-F1
#
_cell.length_a   1.000
_cell.length_b   1.000
_cell.length_c   1.000
_cell.angle_alpha   90.00
_cell.angle_beta   90.00
_cell.angle_gamma   90.00
#
_symmetry.space_group_name_H-M   'P 1'
#
loop_
_entity.id
_entity.type
_entity.pdbx_description
1 polymer ?
#
loop_
_entity_poly.entity_id
_entity_poly.type
_entity_poly.pdbx_seq_one_letter_code
_entity_poly.pdbx_strand_id
1 'polypeptide(L)'
;MIASIAEIKQHRTNRQARQVKSLEIALSDLRERRSQSAHAFTDFQQWRRRESDRLFAELAGKPASLQEVDDYNSRVTYFKVQSNDLASQLKQIQAQETAAEQKLQAALDQLKAAQRAQEKFAILAEDFQGALQQNRIRLEEQQAEEMAADSLRCPAGATAGFSLGMEASR
;
A
#
# COMPACT_ATOMS: atom_id res chain seq x y z
N MET A 1 -16.24 18.60 9.37
CA MET A 1 -16.68 17.28 8.82
C MET A 1 -15.89 16.90 7.57
N ILE A 2 -15.78 17.76 6.54
CA ILE A 2 -15.06 17.44 5.29
C ILE A 2 -13.53 17.31 5.46
N ALA A 3 -12.88 18.16 6.26
CA ALA A 3 -11.45 18.04 6.58
C ALA A 3 -11.10 16.67 7.22
N SER A 4 -11.92 16.21 8.16
CA SER A 4 -11.80 14.88 8.77
C SER A 4 -11.94 13.74 7.74
N ILE A 5 -12.78 13.91 6.71
CA ILE A 5 -12.93 12.91 5.65
C ILE A 5 -11.67 12.88 4.77
N ALA A 6 -11.09 14.04 4.44
CA ALA A 6 -9.86 14.12 3.65
C ALA A 6 -8.68 13.44 4.36
N GLU A 7 -8.51 13.66 5.67
CA GLU A 7 -7.50 12.96 6.49
C GLU A 7 -7.71 11.44 6.49
N ILE A 8 -8.96 10.98 6.65
CA ILE A 8 -9.30 9.54 6.56
C ILE A 8 -8.90 8.97 5.19
N LYS A 9 -9.13 9.70 4.09
CA LYS A 9 -8.73 9.26 2.75
C LYS A 9 -7.20 9.20 2.61
N GLN A 10 -6.48 10.20 3.10
CA GLN A 10 -5.02 10.20 3.13
C GLN A 10 -4.46 9.00 3.92
N HIS A 11 -5.00 8.71 5.10
CA HIS A 11 -4.61 7.52 5.87
C HIS A 11 -4.87 6.22 5.11
N ARG A 12 -6.01 6.12 4.40
CA ARG A 12 -6.32 4.94 3.57
C ARG A 12 -5.34 4.78 2.42
N THR A 13 -4.99 5.85 1.72
CA THR A 13 -3.95 5.84 0.66
C THR A 13 -2.61 5.39 1.22
N ASN A 14 -2.19 5.92 2.37
CA ASN A 14 -0.93 5.55 3.01
C ASN A 14 -0.89 4.07 3.40
N ARG A 15 -2.01 3.51 3.88
CA ARG A 15 -2.11 2.06 4.16
C ARG A 15 -1.96 1.23 2.89
N GLN A 16 -2.63 1.63 1.80
CA GLN A 16 -2.53 0.94 0.51
C GLN A 16 -1.11 1.01 -0.06
N ALA A 17 -0.42 2.15 0.05
CA ALA A 17 0.96 2.30 -0.39
C ALA A 17 1.91 1.36 0.39
N ARG A 18 1.72 1.23 1.71
CA ARG A 18 2.49 0.28 2.53
C ARG A 18 2.21 -1.17 2.13
N GLN A 19 0.96 -1.50 1.80
CA GLN A 19 0.60 -2.85 1.33
C GLN A 19 1.26 -3.17 -0.02
N VAL A 20 1.24 -2.25 -0.99
CA VAL A 20 1.96 -2.40 -2.26
C VAL A 20 3.44 -2.68 -2.02
N LYS A 21 4.10 -1.85 -1.21
CA LYS A 21 5.52 -2.04 -0.88
C LYS A 21 5.81 -3.39 -0.25
N SER A 22 4.95 -3.86 0.66
CA SER A 22 5.09 -5.19 1.26
C SER A 22 4.96 -6.32 0.23
N LEU A 23 4.06 -6.17 -0.75
CA LEU A 23 3.86 -7.16 -1.82
C LEU A 23 5.02 -7.15 -2.81
N GLU A 24 5.60 -5.99 -3.12
CA GLU A 24 6.80 -5.86 -3.95
C GLU A 24 8.00 -6.61 -3.35
N ILE A 25 8.22 -6.44 -2.04
CA ILE A 25 9.28 -7.17 -1.31
C ILE A 25 9.03 -8.68 -1.39
N ALA A 26 7.81 -9.13 -1.07
CA ALA A 26 7.46 -10.54 -1.12
C ALA A 26 7.62 -11.16 -2.52
N LEU A 27 7.28 -10.40 -3.57
CA LEU A 27 7.48 -10.82 -4.96
C LEU A 27 8.97 -10.91 -5.32
N SER A 28 9.79 -9.95 -4.84
CA SER A 28 11.24 -9.99 -5.00
C SER A 28 11.84 -11.24 -4.37
N ASP A 29 11.45 -11.56 -3.13
CA ASP A 29 11.91 -12.75 -2.42
C ASP A 29 11.53 -14.05 -3.17
N LEU A 30 10.33 -14.11 -3.74
CA LEU A 30 9.89 -15.25 -4.56
C LEU A 30 10.71 -15.39 -5.83
N ARG A 31 11.04 -14.29 -6.51
CA ARG A 31 11.90 -14.28 -7.70
C ARG A 31 13.30 -14.77 -7.39
N GLU A 32 13.85 -14.34 -6.26
CA GLU A 32 15.15 -14.82 -5.80
C GLU A 32 15.13 -16.33 -5.52
N ARG A 33 14.13 -16.80 -4.77
CA ARG A 33 13.93 -18.24 -4.51
C ARG A 33 13.76 -19.06 -5.79
N ARG A 34 13.03 -18.54 -6.78
CA ARG A 34 12.91 -19.18 -8.10
C ARG A 34 14.26 -19.31 -8.77
N SER A 35 15.04 -18.23 -8.76
CA SER A 35 16.38 -18.22 -9.34
C SER A 35 17.27 -19.28 -8.67
N GLN A 36 17.31 -19.30 -7.34
CA GLN A 36 18.09 -20.27 -6.57
C GLN A 36 17.66 -21.71 -6.86
N SER A 37 16.34 -21.98 -6.87
CA SER A 37 15.79 -23.30 -7.16
C SER A 37 16.08 -23.76 -8.61
N ALA A 38 16.01 -22.83 -9.57
CA ALA A 38 16.35 -23.11 -10.97
C ALA A 38 17.84 -23.46 -11.15
N HIS A 39 18.72 -22.76 -10.44
CA HIS A 39 20.16 -23.09 -10.41
C HIS A 39 20.39 -24.47 -9.80
N ALA A 40 19.83 -24.74 -8.61
CA ALA A 40 19.95 -26.04 -7.95
C ALA A 40 19.44 -27.20 -8.83
N PHE A 41 18.31 -27.00 -9.52
CA PHE A 41 17.80 -27.98 -10.47
C PHE A 41 18.77 -28.22 -11.64
N THR A 42 19.33 -27.16 -12.20
CA THR A 42 20.29 -27.25 -13.31
C THR A 42 21.57 -27.97 -12.89
N ASP A 43 22.13 -27.61 -11.73
CA ASP A 43 23.32 -28.24 -11.15
C ASP A 43 23.07 -29.73 -10.91
N PHE A 44 21.89 -30.07 -10.36
CA PHE A 44 21.50 -31.46 -10.16
C PHE A 44 21.37 -32.23 -11.48
N GLN A 45 20.79 -31.65 -12.54
CA GLN A 45 20.72 -32.30 -13.86
C GLN A 45 22.11 -32.62 -14.41
N GLN A 46 23.05 -31.67 -14.31
CA GLN A 46 24.42 -31.85 -14.79
C GLN A 46 25.15 -32.91 -13.98
N TRP A 47 25.07 -32.83 -12.65
CA TRP A 47 25.65 -33.82 -11.74
C TRP A 47 25.08 -35.22 -12.01
N ARG A 48 23.75 -35.35 -12.09
CA ARG A 48 23.07 -36.63 -12.35
C ARG A 48 23.58 -37.26 -13.63
N ARG A 49 23.73 -36.49 -14.72
CA ARG A 49 24.23 -37.02 -15.98
C ARG A 49 25.63 -37.62 -15.82
N ARG A 50 26.56 -36.86 -15.23
CA ARG A 50 27.94 -37.33 -15.00
C ARG A 50 27.97 -38.56 -14.10
N GLU A 51 27.14 -38.58 -13.07
CA GLU A 51 27.08 -39.69 -12.13
C GLU A 51 26.45 -40.95 -12.75
N SER A 52 25.38 -40.81 -13.54
CA SER A 52 24.80 -41.90 -14.32
C SER A 52 25.81 -42.48 -15.31
N ASP A 53 26.58 -41.64 -16.00
CA ASP A 53 27.64 -42.07 -16.92
C ASP A 53 28.74 -42.84 -16.19
N ARG A 54 29.17 -42.34 -15.00
CA ARG A 54 30.15 -43.01 -14.14
C ARG A 54 29.66 -44.39 -13.69
N LEU A 55 28.46 -44.46 -13.14
CA LEU A 55 27.87 -45.71 -12.65
C LEU A 55 27.67 -46.74 -13.77
N PHE A 56 27.30 -46.28 -14.97
CA PHE A 56 27.16 -47.16 -16.13
C PHE A 56 28.52 -47.70 -16.60
N ALA A 57 29.56 -46.85 -16.64
CA ALA A 57 30.91 -47.29 -17.01
C ALA A 57 31.48 -48.31 -16.01
N GLU A 58 31.22 -48.15 -14.71
CA GLU A 58 31.58 -49.11 -13.67
C GLU A 58 30.91 -50.47 -13.88
N LEU A 59 29.62 -50.48 -14.22
CA LEU A 59 28.84 -51.68 -14.49
C LEU A 59 29.26 -52.37 -15.80
N ALA A 60 29.52 -51.60 -16.86
CA ALA A 60 29.83 -52.11 -18.19
C ALA A 60 31.27 -52.62 -18.34
N GLY A 61 32.19 -52.18 -17.47
CA GLY A 61 33.62 -52.51 -17.57
C GLY A 61 33.97 -53.95 -17.16
N LYS A 62 33.06 -54.70 -16.53
CA LYS A 62 33.27 -56.06 -16.03
C LYS A 62 31.96 -56.87 -16.09
N PRO A 63 32.00 -58.21 -16.01
CA PRO A 63 30.79 -59.00 -15.80
C PRO A 63 30.14 -58.59 -14.48
N ALA A 64 28.98 -57.92 -14.57
CA ALA A 64 28.24 -57.49 -13.40
C ALA A 64 27.38 -58.64 -12.86
N SER A 65 27.35 -58.75 -11.54
CA SER A 65 26.40 -59.58 -10.81
C SER A 65 25.00 -58.99 -10.85
N LEU A 66 23.98 -59.83 -10.62
CA LEU A 66 22.59 -59.37 -10.53
C LEU A 66 22.41 -58.28 -9.46
N GLN A 67 23.10 -58.43 -8.33
CA GLN A 67 23.04 -57.47 -7.22
C GLN A 67 23.60 -56.09 -7.62
N GLU A 68 24.69 -56.04 -8.38
CA GLU A 68 25.26 -54.76 -8.87
C GLU A 68 24.32 -54.06 -9.86
N VAL A 69 23.58 -54.83 -10.68
CA VAL A 69 22.56 -54.30 -11.58
C VAL A 69 21.38 -53.71 -10.79
N ASP A 70 20.93 -54.40 -9.74
CA ASP A 70 19.85 -53.93 -8.88
C ASP A 70 20.23 -52.67 -8.10
N ASP A 71 21.47 -52.59 -7.60
CA ASP A 71 22.03 -51.40 -6.94
C ASP A 71 22.11 -50.20 -7.90
N TYR A 72 22.56 -50.43 -9.13
CA TYR A 72 22.57 -49.41 -10.19
C TYR A 72 21.17 -48.87 -10.45
N ASN A 73 20.20 -49.76 -10.69
CA ASN A 73 18.82 -49.40 -10.96
C ASN A 73 18.22 -48.58 -9.81
N SER A 74 18.46 -49.02 -8.57
CA SER A 74 17.99 -48.33 -7.36
C SER A 74 18.54 -46.89 -7.27
N ARG A 75 19.82 -46.70 -7.57
CA ARG A 75 20.45 -45.36 -7.59
C ARG A 75 19.88 -44.47 -8.69
N VAL A 76 19.71 -44.99 -9.91
CA VAL A 76 19.11 -44.24 -11.03
C VAL A 76 17.67 -43.87 -10.73
N THR A 77 16.89 -44.77 -10.13
CA THR A 77 15.53 -44.48 -9.66
C THR A 77 15.53 -43.36 -8.63
N TYR A 78 16.43 -43.40 -7.64
CA TYR A 78 16.58 -42.33 -6.65
C TYR A 78 16.87 -40.97 -7.32
N PHE A 79 17.77 -40.91 -8.30
CA PHE A 79 18.06 -39.66 -9.02
C PHE A 79 16.84 -39.13 -9.79
N LYS A 80 16.02 -40.01 -10.35
CA LYS A 80 14.78 -39.63 -11.04
C LYS A 80 13.76 -39.04 -10.06
N VAL A 81 13.61 -39.63 -8.88
CA VAL A 81 12.74 -39.11 -7.82
C VAL A 81 13.20 -37.70 -7.40
N GLN A 82 14.47 -37.54 -7.05
CA GLN A 82 15.04 -36.24 -6.68
C GLN A 82 14.88 -35.18 -7.78
N SER A 83 15.09 -35.56 -9.04
CA SER A 83 14.85 -34.68 -10.19
C SER A 83 13.40 -34.20 -10.27
N ASN A 84 12.44 -35.10 -10.02
CA ASN A 84 11.02 -34.77 -10.07
C ASN A 84 10.63 -33.87 -8.90
N ASP A 85 11.18 -34.11 -7.71
CA ASP A 85 10.93 -33.30 -6.53
C ASP A 85 11.41 -31.86 -6.73
N LEU A 86 12.64 -31.68 -7.21
CA LEU A 86 13.18 -30.35 -7.54
C LEU A 86 12.37 -29.65 -8.64
N ALA A 87 11.95 -30.38 -9.69
CA ALA A 87 11.12 -29.83 -10.74
C ALA A 87 9.73 -29.41 -10.22
N SER A 88 9.15 -30.18 -9.30
CA SER A 88 7.87 -29.88 -8.66
C SER A 88 7.98 -28.63 -7.78
N GLN A 89 9.05 -28.52 -6.98
CA GLN A 89 9.32 -27.32 -6.17
C GLN A 89 9.45 -26.07 -7.04
N LEU A 90 10.18 -26.15 -8.15
CA LEU A 90 10.33 -25.03 -9.08
C LEU A 90 8.99 -24.58 -9.66
N LYS A 91 8.13 -25.54 -10.07
CA LYS A 91 6.77 -25.25 -10.56
C LYS A 91 5.90 -24.60 -9.47
N GLN A 92 6.01 -25.08 -8.24
CA GLN A 92 5.26 -24.51 -7.12
C GLN A 92 5.67 -23.06 -6.85
N ILE A 93 6.98 -22.76 -6.87
CA ILE A 93 7.49 -21.39 -6.70
C ILE A 93 7.00 -20.50 -7.84
N GLN A 94 7.03 -20.98 -9.09
CA GLN A 94 6.51 -20.24 -10.25
C GLN A 94 5.02 -19.91 -10.09
N ALA A 95 4.21 -20.88 -9.65
CA ALA A 95 2.79 -20.65 -9.39
C ALA A 95 2.56 -19.61 -8.27
N GLN A 96 3.38 -19.63 -7.22
CA GLN A 96 3.34 -18.64 -6.15
C GLN A 96 3.75 -17.24 -6.64
N GLU A 97 4.77 -17.13 -7.49
CA GLU A 97 5.18 -15.87 -8.12
C GLU A 97 4.04 -15.28 -8.95
N THR A 98 3.42 -16.06 -9.84
CA THR A 98 2.30 -15.58 -10.65
C THR A 98 1.12 -15.12 -9.78
N ALA A 99 0.80 -15.85 -8.71
CA ALA A 99 -0.24 -15.43 -7.78
C ALA A 99 0.14 -14.14 -7.02
N ALA A 100 1.41 -13.95 -6.67
CA ALA A 100 1.90 -12.73 -6.04
C ALA A 100 1.86 -11.54 -6.99
N GLU A 101 2.18 -11.72 -8.28
CA GLU A 101 2.06 -10.68 -9.32
C GLU A 101 0.61 -10.21 -9.47
N GLN A 102 -0.34 -11.15 -9.53
CA GLN A 102 -1.77 -10.81 -9.58
C GLN A 102 -2.22 -10.02 -8.34
N LYS A 103 -1.77 -10.41 -7.14
CA LYS A 103 -2.06 -9.68 -5.91
C LYS A 103 -1.45 -8.29 -5.90
N LEU A 104 -0.21 -8.15 -6.38
CA LEU A 104 0.46 -6.85 -6.50
C LEU A 104 -0.30 -5.94 -7.46
N GLN A 105 -0.70 -6.45 -8.63
CA GLN A 105 -1.48 -5.69 -9.59
C GLN A 105 -2.80 -5.20 -9.00
N ALA A 106 -3.54 -6.09 -8.33
CA ALA A 106 -4.78 -5.70 -7.67
C ALA A 106 -4.57 -4.63 -6.57
N ALA A 107 -3.47 -4.71 -5.81
CA ALA A 107 -3.12 -3.72 -4.80
C ALA A 107 -2.73 -2.36 -5.43
N LEU A 108 -2.02 -2.36 -6.56
CA LEU A 108 -1.69 -1.16 -7.33
C LEU A 108 -2.97 -0.47 -7.85
N ASP A 109 -3.93 -1.24 -8.36
CA ASP A 109 -5.21 -0.71 -8.81
C ASP A 109 -6.01 -0.09 -7.65
N GLN A 110 -6.01 -0.73 -6.48
CA GLN A 110 -6.62 -0.19 -5.26
C GLN A 110 -5.93 1.08 -4.77
N LEU A 111 -4.60 1.14 -4.82
CA LEU A 111 -3.82 2.33 -4.47
C LEU A 111 -4.19 3.50 -5.41
N LYS A 112 -4.22 3.25 -6.72
CA LYS A 112 -4.59 4.26 -7.72
C LYS A 112 -6.02 4.79 -7.50
N ALA A 113 -6.97 3.90 -7.18
CA ALA A 113 -8.32 4.30 -6.82
C ALA A 113 -8.37 5.14 -5.53
N ALA A 114 -7.58 4.78 -4.52
CA ALA A 114 -7.48 5.53 -3.28
C ALA A 114 -6.87 6.93 -3.47
N GLN A 115 -5.82 7.05 -4.29
CA GLN A 115 -5.19 8.33 -4.65
C GLN A 115 -6.17 9.28 -5.33
N ARG A 116 -6.90 8.80 -6.35
CA ARG A 116 -7.95 9.59 -7.02
C ARG A 116 -9.04 10.06 -6.06
N ALA A 117 -9.44 9.20 -5.13
CA ALA A 117 -10.41 9.57 -4.11
C ALA A 117 -9.84 10.64 -3.17
N GLN A 118 -8.60 10.49 -2.71
CA GLN A 118 -7.94 11.48 -1.86
C GLN A 118 -7.85 12.84 -2.55
N GLU A 119 -7.42 12.90 -3.81
CA GLU A 119 -7.35 14.14 -4.61
C GLU A 119 -8.73 14.81 -4.70
N LYS A 120 -9.78 14.05 -5.03
CA LYS A 120 -11.14 14.58 -5.10
C LYS A 120 -11.60 15.18 -3.76
N PHE A 121 -11.33 14.50 -2.65
CA PHE A 121 -11.72 14.99 -1.33
C PHE A 121 -10.85 16.15 -0.85
N ALA A 122 -9.60 16.26 -1.30
CA ALA A 122 -8.75 17.41 -1.02
C ALA A 122 -9.30 18.68 -1.69
N ILE A 123 -9.67 18.59 -2.98
CA ILE A 123 -10.29 19.70 -3.73
C ILE A 123 -11.60 20.13 -3.04
N LEU A 124 -12.48 19.17 -2.72
CA LEU A 124 -13.74 19.47 -2.03
C LEU A 124 -13.54 20.10 -0.64
N ALA A 125 -12.46 19.74 0.06
CA ALA A 125 -12.14 20.34 1.35
C ALA A 125 -11.70 21.80 1.19
N GLU A 126 -10.89 22.10 0.18
CA GLU A 126 -10.46 23.45 -0.17
C GLU A 126 -11.64 24.34 -0.57
N ASP A 127 -12.51 23.86 -1.47
CA ASP A 127 -13.72 24.57 -1.89
C ASP A 127 -14.65 24.87 -0.71
N PHE A 128 -14.85 23.88 0.17
CA PHE A 128 -15.70 24.04 1.35
C PHE A 128 -15.10 25.03 2.35
N GLN A 129 -13.78 25.02 2.54
CA GLN A 129 -13.09 25.96 3.39
C GLN A 129 -13.17 27.39 2.83
N GLY A 130 -13.02 27.56 1.51
CA GLY A 130 -13.22 28.84 0.83
C GLY A 130 -14.63 29.38 1.03
N ALA A 131 -15.65 28.55 0.84
CA ALA A 131 -17.06 28.93 1.05
C ALA A 131 -17.36 29.30 2.51
N LEU A 132 -16.78 28.61 3.49
CA LEU A 132 -16.90 28.96 4.90
C LEU A 132 -16.27 30.31 5.22
N GLN A 133 -15.08 30.60 4.66
CA GLN A 133 -14.42 31.89 4.86
C GLN A 133 -15.23 33.03 4.25
N GLN A 134 -15.77 32.87 3.04
CA GLN A 134 -16.64 33.87 2.41
C GLN A 134 -17.91 34.12 3.23
N ASN A 135 -18.57 33.06 3.72
CA ASN A 135 -19.73 33.21 4.60
C ASN A 135 -19.37 33.94 5.89
N ARG A 136 -18.22 33.62 6.50
CA ARG A 136 -17.76 34.30 7.69
C ARG A 136 -17.54 35.80 7.46
N ILE A 137 -16.84 36.17 6.40
CA ILE A 137 -16.61 37.57 6.01
C ILE A 137 -17.95 38.30 5.85
N ARG A 138 -18.89 37.70 5.10
CA ARG A 138 -20.22 38.27 4.90
C ARG A 138 -20.99 38.47 6.21
N LEU A 139 -20.86 37.54 7.16
CA LEU A 139 -21.54 37.61 8.45
C LEU A 139 -20.91 38.69 9.34
N GLU A 140 -19.58 38.84 9.30
CA GLU A 140 -18.85 39.93 9.97
C GLU A 140 -19.24 41.30 9.38
N GLU A 141 -19.39 41.42 8.05
CA GLU A 141 -19.88 42.64 7.38
C GLU A 141 -21.31 43.00 7.80
N GLN A 142 -22.23 42.03 7.80
CA GLN A 142 -23.62 42.24 8.22
C GLN A 142 -23.71 42.69 9.69
N GLN A 143 -22.93 42.07 10.58
CA GLN A 143 -22.87 42.47 11.99
C GLN A 143 -22.33 43.89 12.17
N ALA A 144 -21.31 44.28 11.39
CA ALA A 144 -20.77 45.62 11.42
C ALA A 144 -21.81 46.66 10.94
N GLU A 145 -22.57 46.35 9.89
CA GLU A 145 -23.67 47.20 9.40
C GLU A 145 -24.80 47.35 10.42
N GLU A 146 -25.21 46.26 11.07
CA GLU A 146 -26.23 46.28 12.13
C GLU A 146 -25.80 47.12 13.33
N MET A 147 -24.57 46.95 13.81
CA MET A 147 -24.03 47.78 14.90
C MET A 147 -23.92 49.27 14.51
N ALA A 148 -23.52 49.56 13.27
CA ALA A 148 -23.50 50.93 12.77
C ALA A 148 -24.92 51.52 12.70
N ALA A 149 -25.90 50.77 12.23
CA ALA A 149 -27.30 51.22 12.16
C ALA A 149 -27.91 51.44 13.54
N ASP A 150 -27.62 50.58 14.52
CA ASP A 150 -28.09 50.73 15.90
C ASP A 150 -27.43 51.92 16.61
N SER A 151 -26.14 52.19 16.34
CA SER A 151 -25.46 53.38 16.83
C SER A 151 -26.08 54.69 16.30
N LEU A 152 -26.64 54.66 15.08
CA LEU A 152 -27.33 55.80 14.46
C LEU A 152 -28.79 55.91 14.94
N ARG A 153 -29.42 54.81 15.39
CA ARG A 153 -30.80 54.77 15.91
C ARG A 153 -30.90 55.08 17.40
N CYS A 154 -29.84 54.91 18.17
CA CYS A 154 -29.73 55.40 19.55
C CYS A 154 -28.77 56.58 19.64
N PRO A 155 -29.19 57.82 19.28
CA PRO A 155 -28.61 58.97 19.94
C PRO A 155 -29.00 58.83 21.41
N ALA A 156 -28.02 58.63 22.28
CA ALA A 156 -28.23 58.65 23.71
C ALA A 156 -29.16 59.83 24.05
N GLY A 157 -30.31 59.50 24.62
CA GLY A 157 -31.04 60.42 25.48
C GLY A 157 -30.11 60.78 26.63
N ALA A 158 -29.30 61.81 26.41
CA ALA A 158 -28.48 62.46 27.42
C ALA A 158 -28.85 63.95 27.43
N THR A 159 -29.88 64.20 28.25
CA THR A 159 -30.19 65.44 28.97
C THR A 159 -30.66 66.66 28.18
N ALA A 160 -31.97 66.64 27.88
CA ALA A 160 -32.80 67.83 28.07
C ALA A 160 -32.91 68.16 29.58
N GLY A 161 -32.69 69.42 29.94
CA GLY A 161 -33.32 70.09 31.09
C GLY A 161 -32.89 69.68 32.50
N PHE A 162 -31.94 70.41 33.10
CA PHE A 162 -31.96 70.68 34.54
C PHE A 162 -31.93 72.19 34.76
N SER A 163 -33.12 72.77 34.92
CA SER A 163 -33.36 74.12 35.42
C SER A 163 -33.93 73.99 36.83
N LEU A 164 -33.20 74.52 37.81
CA LEU A 164 -33.54 74.80 39.21
C LEU A 164 -32.24 75.41 39.79
N GLY A 165 -32.14 76.61 40.34
CA GLY A 165 -33.11 77.53 40.91
C GLY A 165 -32.44 78.17 42.13
N MET A 166 -32.55 79.50 42.23
CA MET A 166 -32.45 80.34 43.45
C MET A 166 -31.14 80.45 44.24
N GLU A 167 -30.64 81.71 44.24
CA GLU A 167 -30.39 82.59 45.39
C GLU A 167 -29.81 82.01 46.70
N ALA A 168 -28.67 82.56 47.15
CA ALA A 168 -28.55 83.17 48.47
C ALA A 168 -27.25 83.99 48.63
N SER A 169 -27.46 85.25 49.00
CA SER A 169 -26.58 86.25 49.62
C SER A 169 -25.22 85.83 50.22
N ARG A 170 -24.14 86.52 49.83
CA ARG A 170 -23.54 87.67 50.54
C ARG A 170 -22.29 88.18 49.84
#